data_AF-A0A1G8U8V7-F1
#
_entry.id   AF-A0A1G8U8V7-F1
#
_cell.length_a   1.000
_cell.length_b   1.000
_cell.length_c   1.000
_cell.angle_alpha   90.00
_cell.angle_beta   90.00
_cell.angle_gamma   90.00
#
_symmetry.space_group_name_H-M   'P 1'
#
loop_
_entity.id
_entity.type
_entity.pdbx_description
1 polymer ?
#
loop_
_entity_poly.entity_id
_entity_poly.type
_entity_poly.pdbx_seq_one_letter_code
_entity_poly.pdbx_strand_id
1 'polypeptide(L)'
;MNKTIGKLMMAAACLLLAPTADGQEYRNDTLRLDIDLDQRPDTVIFDKAKGIIVCKLSTQGFREIKSLKLNFDGRQSGIEKKGKGFTYTVPHMRAGYHCDFAYSKALKKIHLIGMNRYEFGPANNDGSGESSVNLLTDSYSGVWNYYDMENSRLVEMPAIRRKMVLPKTYLETFDDKIINQYISRCVKLFEKEKADRIGQRKTSFHQD
;
A
#
# COMPACT_ATOMS: atom_id res chain seq x y z
N MET A 1 70.94 -34.48 5.97
CA MET A 1 69.94 -35.37 6.61
C MET A 1 69.21 -34.58 7.69
N ASN A 2 67.86 -34.52 7.59
CA ASN A 2 66.80 -34.04 8.51
C ASN A 2 67.07 -32.83 9.43
N LYS A 3 66.51 -31.64 9.17
CA LYS A 3 65.11 -31.15 9.42
C LYS A 3 64.66 -31.25 10.88
N THR A 4 64.66 -30.16 11.67
CA THR A 4 63.63 -29.07 11.82
C THR A 4 62.51 -29.40 12.83
N ILE A 5 62.60 -28.76 14.00
CA ILE A 5 61.58 -28.02 14.78
C ILE A 5 60.15 -28.58 14.79
N GLY A 6 59.71 -29.03 15.97
CA GLY A 6 58.29 -29.20 16.34
C GLY A 6 57.84 -28.10 17.30
N LYS A 7 57.00 -27.18 16.82
CA LYS A 7 56.13 -26.31 17.63
C LYS A 7 54.81 -27.06 17.87
N LEU A 8 54.28 -27.04 19.10
CA LEU A 8 52.88 -27.38 19.33
C LEU A 8 52.13 -26.14 19.86
N MET A 9 51.02 -25.85 19.18
CA MET A 9 50.17 -24.68 19.32
C MET A 9 49.25 -24.75 20.53
N MET A 10 49.05 -23.59 21.15
CA MET A 10 48.00 -23.30 22.11
C MET A 10 46.71 -22.97 21.34
N ALA A 11 45.62 -23.67 21.66
CA ALA A 11 44.32 -23.51 21.04
C ALA A 11 43.65 -22.20 21.47
N ALA A 12 43.24 -21.38 20.51
CA ALA A 12 42.31 -20.27 20.70
C ALA A 12 40.98 -20.64 20.04
N ALA A 13 39.96 -20.91 20.85
CA ALA A 13 38.59 -21.07 20.39
C ALA A 13 37.97 -19.67 20.18
N CYS A 14 38.03 -19.17 18.94
CA CYS A 14 37.18 -18.06 18.52
C CYS A 14 35.79 -18.60 18.17
N LEU A 15 34.83 -18.39 19.06
CA LEU A 15 33.41 -18.50 18.75
C LEU A 15 33.06 -17.40 17.73
N LEU A 16 32.92 -17.76 16.46
CA LEU A 16 32.39 -16.86 15.43
C LEU A 16 30.88 -16.76 15.62
N LEU A 17 30.41 -15.69 16.24
CA LEU A 17 29.03 -15.24 16.11
C LEU A 17 28.86 -14.70 14.69
N ALA A 18 28.28 -15.50 13.80
CA ALA A 18 27.82 -15.00 12.51
C ALA A 18 26.68 -14.01 12.77
N PRO A 19 26.74 -12.76 12.26
CA PRO A 19 25.56 -11.91 12.24
C PRO A 19 24.55 -12.58 11.32
N THR A 20 23.40 -12.99 11.84
CA THR A 20 22.22 -13.23 11.02
C THR A 20 21.87 -11.89 10.37
N ALA A 21 22.34 -11.70 9.14
CA ALA A 21 21.84 -10.64 8.29
C ALA A 21 20.32 -10.85 8.20
N ASP A 22 19.57 -9.96 8.83
CA ASP A 22 18.13 -9.89 8.71
C ASP A 22 17.82 -9.83 7.21
N GLY A 23 17.25 -10.92 6.70
CA GLY A 23 16.93 -11.06 5.29
C GLY A 23 15.77 -10.13 4.98
N GLN A 24 16.07 -8.86 4.67
CA GLN A 24 15.10 -8.01 4.00
C GLN A 24 14.79 -8.65 2.65
N GLU A 25 13.63 -9.29 2.56
CA GLU A 25 13.12 -9.92 1.36
C GLU A 25 13.12 -8.85 0.25
N TYR A 26 14.02 -8.99 -0.73
CA TYR A 26 14.05 -8.11 -1.88
C TYR A 26 12.74 -8.30 -2.66
N ARG A 27 11.79 -7.39 -2.45
CA ARG A 27 10.53 -7.38 -3.22
C ARG A 27 10.86 -7.33 -4.70
N ASN A 28 10.32 -8.29 -5.44
CA ASN A 28 10.57 -8.40 -6.86
C ASN A 28 9.89 -7.24 -7.59
N ASP A 29 10.69 -6.36 -8.19
CA ASP A 29 10.23 -5.23 -8.99
C ASP A 29 9.73 -5.66 -10.38
N THR A 30 9.63 -6.96 -10.64
CA THR A 30 9.06 -7.53 -11.86
C THR A 30 8.13 -8.70 -11.55
N LEU A 31 6.95 -8.70 -12.12
CA LEU A 31 6.00 -9.80 -12.07
C LEU A 31 5.81 -10.40 -13.47
N ARG A 32 5.67 -11.73 -13.52
CA ARG A 32 5.23 -12.47 -14.71
C ARG A 32 3.90 -13.15 -14.39
N LEU A 33 2.84 -12.75 -15.07
CA LEU A 33 1.49 -13.27 -14.87
C LEU A 33 0.66 -13.03 -16.14
N ASP A 34 -0.36 -13.84 -16.40
CA ASP A 34 -1.34 -13.62 -17.46
C ASP A 34 -2.43 -12.65 -16.97
N ILE A 35 -2.32 -11.36 -17.34
CA ILE A 35 -3.18 -10.25 -16.88
C ILE A 35 -4.36 -10.07 -17.82
N ASP A 36 -4.10 -10.21 -19.12
CA ASP A 36 -5.12 -10.02 -20.15
C ASP A 36 -5.95 -11.29 -20.46
N LEU A 37 -5.60 -12.40 -19.83
CA LEU A 37 -6.30 -13.69 -19.80
C LEU A 37 -6.33 -14.35 -21.19
N ASP A 38 -5.18 -14.36 -21.86
CA ASP A 38 -4.94 -15.04 -23.14
C ASP A 38 -4.05 -16.28 -23.04
N GLN A 39 -3.75 -16.73 -21.81
CA GLN A 39 -2.88 -17.87 -21.48
C GLN A 39 -1.40 -17.66 -21.82
N ARG A 40 -0.98 -16.45 -22.17
CA ARG A 40 0.43 -16.10 -22.40
C ARG A 40 0.91 -15.18 -21.28
N PRO A 41 2.18 -15.32 -20.84
CA PRO A 41 2.68 -14.53 -19.72
C PRO A 41 2.89 -13.06 -20.12
N ASP A 42 2.29 -12.16 -19.35
CA ASP A 42 2.54 -10.72 -19.39
C ASP A 42 3.64 -10.32 -18.42
N THR A 43 4.00 -9.04 -18.46
CA THR A 43 5.00 -8.46 -17.56
C THR A 43 4.47 -7.21 -16.88
N VAL A 44 4.69 -7.10 -15.57
CA VAL A 44 4.57 -5.85 -14.81
C VAL A 44 5.94 -5.55 -14.24
N ILE A 45 6.40 -4.31 -14.37
CA ILE A 45 7.69 -3.86 -13.84
C ILE A 45 7.42 -2.58 -13.04
N PHE A 46 7.96 -2.49 -11.84
CA PHE A 46 8.09 -1.22 -11.15
C PHE A 46 9.50 -0.69 -11.38
N ASP A 47 9.65 0.21 -12.36
CA ASP A 47 10.92 0.85 -12.66
C ASP A 47 11.16 1.94 -11.61
N LYS A 48 11.79 1.55 -10.49
CA LYS A 48 12.12 2.43 -9.38
C LYS A 48 13.08 3.57 -9.79
N ALA A 49 13.94 3.36 -10.78
CA ALA A 49 14.84 4.44 -11.23
C ALA A 49 14.04 5.58 -11.89
N LYS A 50 12.98 5.25 -12.64
CA LYS A 50 12.11 6.23 -13.28
C LYS A 50 10.89 6.62 -12.43
N GLY A 51 10.55 5.82 -11.42
CA GLY A 51 9.35 5.98 -10.60
C GLY A 51 8.08 5.73 -11.40
N ILE A 52 8.04 4.68 -12.23
CA ILE A 52 6.89 4.34 -13.06
C ILE A 52 6.60 2.84 -13.01
N ILE A 53 5.33 2.49 -13.23
CA ILE A 53 4.91 1.10 -13.48
C ILE A 53 4.83 0.90 -14.99
N VAL A 54 5.42 -0.18 -15.49
CA VAL A 54 5.40 -0.57 -16.90
C VAL A 54 4.73 -1.92 -17.04
N CYS A 55 3.72 -2.02 -17.89
CA CYS A 55 3.10 -3.28 -18.26
C CYS A 55 3.35 -3.60 -19.74
N LYS A 56 3.53 -4.89 -20.05
CA LYS A 56 3.67 -5.42 -21.41
C LYS A 56 2.74 -6.61 -21.56
N LEU A 57 1.68 -6.42 -22.35
CA LEU A 57 0.61 -7.40 -22.54
C LEU A 57 0.77 -8.17 -23.86
N SER A 58 0.58 -9.49 -23.81
CA SER A 58 0.64 -10.42 -24.94
C SER A 58 -0.38 -10.05 -26.03
N THR A 59 -1.62 -9.74 -25.66
CA THR A 59 -2.68 -9.33 -26.61
C THR A 59 -2.42 -7.98 -27.28
N GLN A 60 -1.45 -7.20 -26.77
CA GLN A 60 -1.08 -5.90 -27.32
C GLN A 60 0.31 -5.88 -27.96
N GLY A 61 0.86 -7.07 -28.24
CA GLY A 61 2.17 -7.22 -28.88
C GLY A 61 3.32 -6.77 -27.98
N PHE A 62 3.17 -6.88 -26.65
CA PHE A 62 4.15 -6.49 -25.65
C PHE A 62 4.60 -5.03 -25.71
N ARG A 63 3.77 -4.15 -26.29
CA ARG A 63 3.98 -2.70 -26.24
C ARG A 63 3.94 -2.20 -24.80
N GLU A 64 4.74 -1.19 -24.51
CA GLU A 64 4.83 -0.61 -23.17
C GLU A 64 3.61 0.25 -22.86
N ILE A 65 2.90 -0.11 -21.79
CA ILE A 65 1.85 0.69 -21.16
C ILE A 65 2.45 1.22 -19.84
N LYS A 66 2.54 2.53 -19.69
CA LYS A 66 3.30 3.15 -18.58
C LYS A 66 2.38 3.99 -17.71
N SER A 67 2.61 3.96 -16.40
CA SER A 67 2.09 5.02 -15.53
C SER A 67 2.76 6.36 -15.80
N LEU A 68 2.15 7.41 -15.25
CA LEU A 68 2.87 8.65 -15.02
C LEU A 68 3.87 8.45 -13.86
N LYS A 69 4.69 9.47 -13.61
CA LYS A 69 5.68 9.45 -12.53
C LYS A 69 4.99 9.42 -11.16
N LEU A 70 5.48 8.54 -10.29
CA LEU A 70 4.99 8.30 -8.94
C LEU A 70 5.99 8.82 -7.90
N ASN A 71 5.49 9.32 -6.78
CA ASN A 71 6.28 9.63 -5.60
C ASN A 71 6.21 8.44 -4.62
N PHE A 72 7.36 7.90 -4.22
CA PHE A 72 7.42 6.68 -3.43
C PHE A 72 8.70 6.56 -2.61
N ASP A 73 8.67 5.70 -1.59
CA ASP A 73 9.89 5.26 -0.89
C ASP A 73 10.52 4.08 -1.64
N GLY A 74 11.73 4.31 -2.15
CA GLY A 74 12.47 3.36 -2.99
C GLY A 74 12.74 2.00 -2.36
N ARG A 75 12.81 1.89 -1.03
CA ARG A 75 13.20 0.63 -0.37
C ARG A 75 12.03 -0.33 -0.21
N GLN A 76 10.86 0.20 0.16
CA GLN A 76 9.74 -0.64 0.60
C GLN A 76 8.58 -0.70 -0.39
N SER A 77 8.47 0.30 -1.27
CA SER A 77 7.42 0.32 -2.29
C SER A 77 7.69 -0.74 -3.35
N GLY A 78 6.61 -1.33 -3.87
CA GLY A 78 6.73 -2.45 -4.79
C GLY A 78 5.43 -2.85 -5.43
N ILE A 79 5.51 -3.91 -6.22
CA ILE A 79 4.37 -4.54 -6.86
C ILE A 79 4.25 -6.00 -6.41
N GLU A 80 3.02 -6.49 -6.30
CA GLU A 80 2.73 -7.88 -5.95
C GLU A 80 1.53 -8.40 -6.74
N LYS A 81 1.51 -9.71 -6.99
CA LYS A 81 0.39 -10.35 -7.68
C LYS A 81 -0.85 -10.31 -6.78
N LYS A 82 -2.01 -9.93 -7.35
CA LYS A 82 -3.30 -9.98 -6.65
C LYS A 82 -4.39 -10.49 -7.58
N GLY A 83 -4.85 -11.71 -7.33
CA GLY A 83 -5.84 -12.38 -8.16
C GLY A 83 -5.39 -12.45 -9.64
N LYS A 84 -6.21 -11.86 -10.53
CA LYS A 84 -5.96 -11.76 -11.98
C LYS A 84 -5.25 -10.45 -12.39
N GLY A 85 -4.69 -9.74 -11.43
CA GLY A 85 -3.98 -8.49 -11.66
C GLY A 85 -2.84 -8.33 -10.68
N PHE A 86 -2.56 -7.09 -10.31
CA PHE A 86 -1.48 -6.76 -9.40
C PHE A 86 -1.84 -5.58 -8.51
N THR A 87 -1.09 -5.44 -7.43
CA THR A 87 -1.20 -4.32 -6.50
C THR A 87 0.10 -3.57 -6.49
N TYR A 88 0.02 -2.25 -6.55
CA TYR A 88 1.11 -1.34 -6.23
C TYR A 88 1.00 -0.91 -4.77
N THR A 89 2.08 -1.06 -4.01
CA THR A 89 2.12 -0.81 -2.56
C THR A 89 3.14 0.27 -2.26
N VAL A 90 2.74 1.28 -1.47
CA VAL A 90 3.62 2.29 -0.90
C VAL A 90 3.44 2.26 0.62
N PRO A 91 4.26 1.45 1.31
CA PRO A 91 4.21 1.39 2.76
C PRO A 91 5.11 2.49 3.34
N HIS A 92 4.63 3.18 4.36
CA HIS A 92 5.50 3.96 5.25
C HIS A 92 5.19 3.62 6.72
N MET A 93 6.13 3.97 7.60
CA MET A 93 6.10 3.63 9.03
C MET A 93 4.82 4.03 9.77
N ARG A 94 4.16 5.12 9.36
CA ARG A 94 2.94 5.64 10.04
C ARG A 94 1.72 5.73 9.14
N ALA A 95 1.89 5.63 7.83
CA ALA A 95 0.80 5.72 6.87
C ALA A 95 1.23 5.01 5.58
N GLY A 96 0.29 4.41 4.88
CA GLY A 96 0.59 3.76 3.62
C GLY A 96 -0.66 3.51 2.82
N TYR A 97 -0.47 3.13 1.57
CA TYR A 97 -1.57 2.84 0.67
C TYR A 97 -1.22 1.72 -0.31
N HIS A 98 -2.26 1.12 -0.87
CA HIS A 98 -2.14 0.22 -2.01
C HIS A 98 -3.17 0.56 -3.07
N CYS A 99 -2.81 0.24 -4.31
CA CYS A 99 -3.59 0.48 -5.52
C CYS A 99 -3.69 -0.83 -6.29
N ASP A 100 -4.91 -1.35 -6.42
CA ASP A 100 -5.19 -2.62 -7.08
C ASP A 100 -5.54 -2.38 -8.56
N PHE A 101 -4.87 -3.11 -9.45
CA PHE A 101 -5.07 -3.02 -10.88
C PHE A 101 -5.54 -4.36 -11.47
N ALA A 102 -6.44 -4.28 -12.45
CA ALA A 102 -6.85 -5.43 -13.25
C ALA A 102 -7.10 -5.03 -14.71
N TYR A 103 -6.98 -5.98 -15.64
CA TYR A 103 -7.28 -5.74 -17.04
C TYR A 103 -8.79 -5.66 -17.31
N SER A 104 -9.20 -4.60 -17.98
CA SER A 104 -10.54 -4.48 -18.57
C SER A 104 -10.49 -4.97 -20.02
N LYS A 105 -11.00 -6.18 -20.27
CA LYS A 105 -11.13 -6.74 -21.62
C LYS A 105 -11.95 -5.84 -22.56
N ALA A 106 -13.01 -5.23 -22.05
CA ALA A 106 -13.89 -4.36 -22.82
C ALA A 106 -13.16 -3.10 -23.32
N LEU A 107 -12.30 -2.52 -22.48
CA LEU A 107 -11.57 -1.28 -22.80
C LEU A 107 -10.17 -1.54 -23.34
N LYS A 108 -9.68 -2.78 -23.24
CA LYS A 108 -8.28 -3.17 -23.51
C LYS A 108 -7.28 -2.33 -22.73
N LYS A 109 -7.59 -2.04 -21.45
CA LYS A 109 -6.79 -1.20 -20.56
C LYS A 109 -6.59 -1.83 -19.19
N ILE A 110 -5.47 -1.52 -18.56
CA ILE A 110 -5.22 -1.83 -17.15
C ILE A 110 -5.89 -0.75 -16.31
N HIS A 111 -6.89 -1.15 -15.52
CA HIS A 111 -7.77 -0.27 -14.76
C HIS A 111 -7.43 -0.34 -13.27
N LEU A 112 -7.38 0.80 -12.60
CA LEU A 112 -7.36 0.87 -11.14
C LEU A 112 -8.76 0.48 -10.63
N ILE A 113 -8.85 -0.63 -9.90
CA ILE A 113 -10.12 -1.21 -9.45
C ILE A 113 -10.39 -1.03 -7.96
N GLY A 114 -9.35 -0.71 -7.19
CA GLY A 114 -9.48 -0.49 -5.76
C GLY A 114 -8.28 0.22 -5.17
N MET A 115 -8.50 0.87 -4.04
CA MET A 115 -7.44 1.43 -3.22
C MET A 115 -7.73 1.14 -1.76
N ASN A 116 -6.69 0.97 -0.96
CA ASN A 116 -6.77 0.91 0.49
C ASN A 116 -5.65 1.76 1.10
N ARG A 117 -5.86 2.20 2.34
CA ARG A 117 -4.89 3.00 3.09
C ARG A 117 -4.99 2.69 4.57
N TYR A 118 -3.91 2.96 5.29
CA TYR A 118 -3.87 2.95 6.74
C TYR A 118 -3.13 4.18 7.26
N GLU A 119 -3.44 4.58 8.50
CA GLU A 119 -2.75 5.59 9.27
C GLU A 119 -2.66 5.18 10.74
N PHE A 120 -1.55 5.49 11.39
CA PHE A 120 -1.36 5.28 12.82
C PHE A 120 -1.63 6.55 13.64
N GLY A 121 -2.00 7.66 13.00
CA GLY A 121 -2.23 8.95 13.66
C GLY A 121 -0.94 9.62 14.16
N PRO A 122 -1.01 10.64 15.03
CA PRO A 122 0.11 11.18 15.80
C PRO A 122 0.31 10.40 17.11
N ALA A 123 1.04 10.94 18.11
CA ALA A 123 1.39 10.22 19.34
C ALA A 123 0.18 9.74 20.17
N ASN A 124 -0.96 10.43 20.08
CA ASN A 124 -2.22 10.04 20.72
C ASN A 124 -3.11 9.16 19.83
N ASN A 125 -2.62 8.77 18.64
CA ASN A 125 -3.31 7.97 17.63
C ASN A 125 -4.63 8.57 17.09
N ASP A 126 -4.87 9.89 17.24
CA ASP A 126 -6.00 10.57 16.62
C ASP A 126 -5.96 10.43 15.08
N GLY A 127 -7.07 10.08 14.45
CA GLY A 127 -7.12 9.81 13.01
C GLY A 127 -6.44 8.51 12.58
N SER A 128 -6.04 7.64 13.51
CA SER A 128 -5.54 6.31 13.16
C SER A 128 -6.67 5.40 12.63
N GLY A 129 -6.32 4.42 11.81
CA GLY A 129 -7.28 3.46 11.26
C GLY A 129 -6.94 3.09 9.83
N GLU A 130 -7.93 2.56 9.12
CA GLU A 130 -7.79 2.08 7.76
C GLU A 130 -9.07 2.29 6.95
N SER A 131 -8.91 2.33 5.62
CA SER A 131 -10.05 2.37 4.72
C SER A 131 -9.75 1.77 3.36
N SER A 132 -10.81 1.36 2.68
CA SER A 132 -10.78 0.87 1.32
C SER A 132 -11.89 1.50 0.47
N VAL A 133 -11.64 1.60 -0.83
CA VAL A 133 -12.63 1.93 -1.85
C VAL A 133 -12.55 0.91 -2.98
N ASN A 134 -13.70 0.34 -3.33
CA ASN A 134 -13.87 -0.47 -4.53
C ASN A 134 -14.37 0.45 -5.66
N LEU A 135 -13.51 0.73 -6.63
CA LEU A 135 -13.79 1.69 -7.72
C LEU A 135 -14.67 1.12 -8.83
N LEU A 136 -14.95 -0.19 -8.80
CA LEU A 136 -15.93 -0.80 -9.71
C LEU A 136 -17.36 -0.59 -9.24
N THR A 137 -17.55 -0.43 -7.93
CA THR A 137 -18.87 -0.26 -7.30
C THR A 137 -19.03 1.08 -6.58
N ASP A 138 -17.98 1.91 -6.59
CA ASP A 138 -17.83 3.13 -5.80
C ASP A 138 -18.05 2.92 -4.30
N SER A 139 -17.85 1.70 -3.79
CA SER A 139 -18.16 1.37 -2.40
C SER A 139 -16.96 1.66 -1.50
N TYR A 140 -17.14 2.56 -0.53
CA TYR A 140 -16.15 2.92 0.47
C TYR A 140 -16.48 2.28 1.82
N SER A 141 -15.44 1.85 2.53
CA SER A 141 -15.49 1.37 3.92
C SER A 141 -14.28 1.88 4.68
N GLY A 142 -14.48 2.51 5.84
CA GLY A 142 -13.38 2.95 6.72
C GLY A 142 -13.67 2.67 8.18
N VAL A 143 -12.66 2.26 8.92
CA VAL A 143 -12.67 2.12 10.38
C VAL A 143 -11.58 3.03 10.92
N TRP A 144 -11.96 4.01 11.73
CA TRP A 144 -11.07 5.07 12.18
C TRP A 144 -11.20 5.24 13.68
N ASN A 145 -10.19 5.86 14.27
CA ASN A 145 -10.15 6.22 15.68
C ASN A 145 -10.00 7.73 15.81
N TYR A 146 -10.59 8.28 16.86
CA TYR A 146 -10.29 9.65 17.28
C TYR A 146 -9.91 9.68 18.76
N TYR A 147 -9.07 10.63 19.12
CA TYR A 147 -8.70 10.83 20.52
C TYR A 147 -9.70 11.78 21.19
N ASP A 148 -10.37 11.29 22.22
CA ASP A 148 -11.30 12.05 23.06
C ASP A 148 -10.49 12.81 24.11
N MET A 149 -10.35 14.12 23.91
CA MET A 149 -9.59 14.99 24.81
C MET A 149 -10.24 15.15 26.19
N GLU A 150 -11.57 15.08 26.27
CA GLU A 150 -12.30 15.25 27.54
C GLU A 150 -12.08 14.04 28.45
N ASN A 151 -12.08 12.84 27.87
CA ASN A 151 -11.93 11.57 28.61
C ASN A 151 -10.51 10.97 28.51
N SER A 152 -9.57 11.67 27.86
CA SER A 152 -8.17 11.24 27.65
C SER A 152 -8.04 9.79 27.15
N ARG A 153 -8.80 9.44 26.11
CA ARG A 153 -8.80 8.07 25.57
C ARG A 153 -8.99 8.02 24.07
N LEU A 154 -8.42 6.99 23.44
CA LEU A 154 -8.69 6.68 22.04
C LEU A 154 -10.07 6.02 21.91
N VAL A 155 -10.86 6.45 20.94
CA VAL A 155 -12.21 5.94 20.67
C VAL A 155 -12.28 5.44 19.23
N GLU A 156 -12.60 4.16 19.07
CA GLU A 156 -12.90 3.58 17.76
C GLU A 156 -14.28 4.06 17.26
N MET A 157 -14.32 4.47 16.00
CA MET A 157 -15.54 4.83 15.29
C MET A 157 -16.13 3.58 14.62
N PRO A 158 -17.45 3.36 14.76
CA PRO A 158 -18.18 2.44 13.90
C PRO A 158 -17.84 2.64 12.42
N ALA A 159 -17.77 1.54 11.69
CA ALA A 159 -17.39 1.54 10.29
C ALA A 159 -18.22 2.53 9.45
N ILE A 160 -17.54 3.45 8.77
CA ILE A 160 -18.13 4.39 7.83
C ILE A 160 -18.29 3.67 6.49
N ARG A 161 -19.54 3.46 6.06
CA ARG A 161 -19.88 2.85 4.76
C ARG A 161 -20.64 3.86 3.90
N ARG A 162 -20.08 4.23 2.74
CA ARG A 162 -20.64 5.25 1.84
C ARG A 162 -20.32 4.93 0.38
N LYS A 163 -20.98 5.63 -0.55
CA LYS A 163 -20.48 5.72 -1.92
C LYS A 163 -19.40 6.81 -2.01
N MET A 164 -18.30 6.48 -2.67
CA MET A 164 -17.21 7.40 -2.96
C MET A 164 -16.85 7.28 -4.44
N VAL A 165 -17.45 8.15 -5.24
CA VAL A 165 -17.17 8.23 -6.67
C VAL A 165 -15.88 8.99 -6.88
N LEU A 166 -14.93 8.33 -7.54
CA LEU A 166 -13.64 8.90 -7.95
C LEU A 166 -13.51 8.78 -9.48
N PRO A 167 -12.66 9.60 -10.13
CA PRO A 167 -12.42 9.47 -11.56
C PRO A 167 -11.96 8.06 -11.94
N LYS A 168 -12.43 7.56 -13.09
CA LYS A 168 -11.90 6.31 -13.65
C LYS A 168 -10.45 6.52 -14.03
N THR A 169 -9.55 5.69 -13.50
CA THR A 169 -8.12 5.81 -13.72
C THR A 169 -7.57 4.53 -14.33
N TYR A 170 -6.88 4.68 -15.46
CA TYR A 170 -6.14 3.59 -16.10
C TYR A 170 -4.65 3.78 -15.84
N LEU A 171 -3.86 2.72 -16.05
CA LEU A 171 -2.42 2.76 -15.84
C LEU A 171 -1.79 3.97 -16.54
N GLU A 172 -2.11 4.23 -17.80
CA GLU A 172 -1.61 5.36 -18.62
C GLU A 172 -1.80 6.75 -18.00
N THR A 173 -2.80 6.88 -17.11
CA THR A 173 -3.20 8.14 -16.46
C THR A 173 -2.96 8.12 -14.96
N PHE A 174 -2.37 7.05 -14.43
CA PHE A 174 -2.18 6.85 -13.01
C PHE A 174 -0.98 7.67 -12.52
N ASP A 175 -1.23 8.58 -11.58
CA ASP A 175 -0.27 9.34 -10.78
C ASP A 175 -0.77 9.48 -9.33
N ASP A 176 -0.02 10.15 -8.47
CA ASP A 176 -0.41 10.36 -7.06
C ASP A 176 -1.68 11.20 -6.87
N LYS A 177 -2.21 11.87 -7.91
CA LYS A 177 -3.39 12.74 -7.75
C LYS A 177 -4.62 11.94 -7.35
N ILE A 178 -4.83 10.74 -7.90
CA ILE A 178 -5.98 9.91 -7.54
C ILE A 178 -5.91 9.45 -6.08
N ILE A 179 -4.70 9.16 -5.59
CA ILE A 179 -4.44 8.81 -4.19
C ILE A 179 -4.72 10.02 -3.29
N ASN A 180 -4.22 11.20 -3.65
CA ASN A 180 -4.45 12.43 -2.90
C ASN A 180 -5.94 12.80 -2.85
N GLN A 181 -6.68 12.59 -3.94
CA GLN A 181 -8.14 12.75 -3.96
C GLN A 181 -8.83 11.76 -3.03
N TYR A 182 -8.43 10.49 -3.06
CA TYR A 182 -8.95 9.47 -2.15
C TYR A 182 -8.72 9.83 -0.68
N ILE A 183 -7.48 10.17 -0.31
CA ILE A 183 -7.10 10.60 1.04
C ILE A 183 -7.93 11.82 1.47
N SER A 184 -8.03 12.85 0.63
CA SER A 184 -8.80 14.06 0.93
C SER A 184 -10.29 13.75 1.19
N ARG A 185 -10.87 12.81 0.43
CA ARG A 185 -12.25 12.35 0.66
C ARG A 185 -12.39 11.59 1.98
N CYS A 186 -11.43 10.72 2.32
CA CYS A 186 -11.42 10.01 3.60
C CYS A 186 -11.37 10.97 4.79
N VAL A 187 -10.46 11.96 4.76
CA VAL A 187 -10.33 12.96 5.83
C VAL A 187 -11.65 13.72 6.01
N LYS A 188 -12.29 14.16 4.92
CA LYS A 188 -13.59 14.86 5.01
C LYS A 188 -14.68 13.99 5.64
N LEU A 189 -14.71 12.69 5.33
CA LEU A 189 -15.67 11.76 5.93
C LEU A 189 -15.38 11.54 7.41
N PHE A 190 -14.11 11.34 7.77
CA PHE A 190 -13.67 11.17 9.16
C PHE A 190 -14.05 12.39 10.01
N GLU A 191 -13.66 13.60 9.59
CA GLU A 191 -13.93 14.82 10.35
C GLU A 191 -15.42 15.07 10.55
N LYS A 192 -16.23 14.83 9.52
CA LYS A 192 -17.69 14.93 9.61
C LYS A 192 -18.25 13.96 10.65
N GLU A 193 -17.90 12.68 10.55
CA GLU A 193 -18.40 11.64 11.44
C GLU A 193 -17.87 11.80 12.89
N LYS A 194 -16.67 12.37 13.07
CA LYS A 194 -16.13 12.75 14.38
C LYS A 194 -16.92 13.90 15.00
N ALA A 195 -17.20 14.96 14.24
CA ALA A 195 -17.97 16.11 14.70
C ALA A 195 -19.40 15.72 15.12
N ASP A 196 -20.09 14.93 14.29
CA ASP A 196 -21.45 14.46 14.56
C ASP A 196 -21.52 13.68 15.90
N ARG A 197 -20.51 12.86 16.18
CA ARG A 197 -20.43 12.08 17.44
C ARG A 197 -20.15 12.93 18.66
N ILE A 198 -19.23 13.88 18.57
CA ILE A 198 -18.95 14.80 19.68
C ILE A 198 -20.19 15.64 19.98
N GLY A 199 -20.92 16.10 18.96
CA GLY A 199 -22.18 16.82 19.12
C GLY A 199 -23.30 15.99 19.77
N GLN A 200 -23.44 14.73 19.39
CA GLN A 200 -24.41 13.80 20.00
C GLN A 200 -24.13 13.52 21.49
N ARG A 201 -22.85 13.46 21.89
CA ARG A 201 -22.49 13.33 23.31
C ARG A 201 -22.89 14.57 24.11
N LYS A 202 -22.59 15.77 23.61
CA LYS A 202 -22.91 17.02 24.33
C LYS A 202 -24.41 17.22 24.55
N THR A 203 -25.24 16.77 23.61
CA THR A 203 -26.71 16.86 23.71
C THR A 203 -27.33 15.83 24.65
N SER A 204 -26.71 14.65 24.81
CA SER A 204 -27.17 13.64 25.77
C SER A 204 -26.85 14.00 27.23
N PHE A 205 -25.77 14.74 27.50
CA PHE A 205 -25.44 15.22 28.85
C PHE A 205 -26.26 16.44 29.34
N HIS A 206 -27.11 17.04 28.50
CA HIS A 206 -27.97 18.18 28.89
C HIS A 206 -29.44 17.79 29.12
N GLN A 207 -29.76 16.50 29.10
CA GLN A 207 -31.12 15.98 29.33
C GLN A 207 -31.29 15.23 30.66
N ASP A 208 -30.27 15.23 31.52
CA ASP A 208 -30.29 14.65 32.87
C ASP A 208 -30.24 15.74 33.95
#